data_AF-A0A5C6FYA5-F1
#
_entry.id   AF-A0A5C6FYA5-F1
#
_cell.length_a   1.000
_cell.length_b   1.000
_cell.length_c   1.000
_cell.angle_alpha   90.00
_cell.angle_beta   90.00
_cell.angle_gamma   90.00
#
_symmetry.space_group_name_H-M   'P 1'
#
loop_
_entity.id
_entity.type
_entity.pdbx_description
1 polymer ?
#
loop_
_entity_poly.entity_id
_entity_poly.type
_entity_poly.pdbx_seq_one_letter_code
_entity_poly.pdbx_strand_id
1 'polypeptide(L)'
;MRLSHLLRAAWLALFAMLLVSAGPVSAQGYGEDDGEEDYGYGEEEEYGYGDEYMDGYGSSSSRGGSTSEILTAMQTQFNSEIDMTDLAGLFGPSAGGSVNAGPELLNQARSAYMSGNLPVAMKLYHAHLAAEYDQAQDEIAKLRLSKLLSRPVWNIRFGVSMMVRGDIEEGYNPISANMRTASSGGYGGDDYGYGDEGGYGGDGYGGEEDYGYGDEEPDYGYGDEYGGGSGMDAYGSGGPGRNQPPPRVVEMLSGTVDARFKEVIGSVSEMFAQRFAEHYKAGHFGAALADVTPPPKKENNRGGYGGRRGEEPEPEAQYAITDEFSPNTDYPLWQPGLLFIGEGEHESMLDKATEAGCDFLFHFDVAIRLEGKKPPRNICRCRLYHVGSGKAFAASGAFDNYEVMASKQRRGRGRQQSEDYDPGTAHINDSLDQLFATIKLKLVTADMPELSEKAAEYRVSKLLSGDPGQVLERLAEIRAYQSRGLLNEDDVAKAYQIIAGNDGLTLLYGSDEAKMEVVQKMIDVD
;
A
#
# COMPACT_ATOMS: atom_id res chain seq x y z
N MET A 1 -24.71 49.04 -6.63
CA MET A 1 -23.23 49.12 -6.69
C MET A 1 -22.54 49.75 -5.47
N ARG A 2 -23.20 50.52 -4.59
CA ARG A 2 -22.53 51.09 -3.38
C ARG A 2 -22.55 50.20 -2.12
N LEU A 3 -23.36 49.13 -2.10
CA LEU A 3 -23.42 48.19 -0.97
C LEU A 3 -22.26 47.16 -0.97
N SER A 4 -21.74 46.79 -2.14
CA SER A 4 -20.65 45.81 -2.28
C SER A 4 -19.29 46.35 -1.83
N HIS A 5 -19.07 47.67 -1.93
CA HIS A 5 -17.83 48.29 -1.47
C HIS A 5 -17.79 48.46 0.06
N LEU A 6 -18.94 48.68 0.71
CA LEU A 6 -19.02 48.73 2.17
C LEU A 6 -18.84 47.34 2.82
N LEU A 7 -19.37 46.29 2.20
CA LEU A 7 -19.15 44.92 2.66
C LEU A 7 -17.69 44.46 2.50
N ARG A 8 -17.01 44.84 1.42
CA ARG A 8 -15.57 44.55 1.24
C ARG A 8 -14.67 45.35 2.20
N ALA A 9 -15.03 46.60 2.51
CA ALA A 9 -14.31 47.40 3.49
C ALA A 9 -14.50 46.87 4.92
N ALA A 10 -15.71 46.41 5.27
CA ALA A 10 -15.99 45.78 6.56
C ALA A 10 -15.25 44.44 6.73
N TRP A 11 -15.14 43.65 5.65
CA TRP A 11 -14.40 42.38 5.68
C TRP A 11 -12.89 42.57 5.83
N LEU A 12 -12.31 43.58 5.17
CA LEU A 12 -10.89 43.93 5.31
C LEU A 12 -10.56 44.51 6.71
N ALA A 13 -11.47 45.28 7.31
CA ALA A 13 -11.28 45.81 8.67
C ALA A 13 -11.35 44.69 9.74
N LEU A 14 -12.21 43.68 9.54
CA LEU A 14 -12.32 42.53 10.44
C LEU A 14 -11.11 41.58 10.33
N PHE A 15 -10.51 41.49 9.15
CA PHE A 15 -9.27 40.72 8.93
C PHE A 15 -8.03 41.42 9.51
N ALA A 16 -7.98 42.75 9.48
CA ALA A 16 -6.89 43.52 10.09
C ALA A 16 -6.93 43.52 11.63
N MET A 17 -8.12 43.46 12.25
CA MET A 17 -8.24 43.35 13.72
C MET A 17 -7.82 41.98 14.27
N LEU A 18 -7.89 40.92 13.48
CA LEU A 18 -7.52 39.56 13.92
C LEU A 18 -5.99 39.34 13.93
N LEU A 19 -5.23 40.15 13.19
CA LEU A 19 -3.76 40.10 13.13
C LEU A 19 -3.04 40.91 14.22
N VAL A 20 -3.76 41.71 15.02
CA VAL A 20 -3.16 42.60 16.04
C VAL A 20 -3.34 42.06 17.49
N SER A 21 -3.96 40.88 17.68
CA SER A 21 -4.24 40.35 19.04
C SER A 21 -3.26 39.28 19.57
N ALA A 22 -2.19 38.97 18.85
CA ALA A 22 -1.13 38.09 19.37
C ALA A 22 0.02 38.92 19.97
N GLY A 23 -0.26 39.59 21.10
CA GLY A 23 0.78 40.13 21.97
C GLY A 23 1.39 39.04 22.86
N PRO A 24 2.67 39.15 23.26
CA PRO A 24 3.36 38.13 24.04
C PRO A 24 2.81 38.09 25.47
N VAL A 25 2.48 36.88 25.94
CA VAL A 25 2.14 36.61 27.33
C VAL A 25 3.43 36.61 28.14
N SER A 26 3.62 37.65 28.95
CA SER A 26 4.62 37.71 30.00
C SER A 26 4.18 36.85 31.19
N ALA A 27 4.98 35.84 31.54
CA ALA A 27 4.87 35.11 32.81
C ALA A 27 6.02 35.53 33.72
N GLN A 28 5.68 36.10 34.88
CA GLN A 28 6.59 36.64 35.87
C GLN A 28 6.59 35.72 37.10
N GLY A 29 7.74 35.07 37.35
CA GLY A 29 8.36 34.70 38.64
C GLY A 29 7.63 33.76 39.62
N TYR A 30 8.28 32.64 39.99
CA TYR A 30 9.06 32.47 41.25
C TYR A 30 9.69 31.05 41.36
N GLY A 31 10.97 31.01 41.78
CA GLY A 31 11.70 29.88 42.40
C GLY A 31 12.52 28.99 41.45
N GLU A 32 13.79 29.26 41.17
CA GLU A 32 15.04 29.01 41.95
C GLU A 32 15.64 27.59 41.76
N ASP A 33 16.96 27.62 41.53
CA ASP A 33 18.01 26.59 41.51
C ASP A 33 18.30 25.71 40.28
N ASP A 34 19.33 26.17 39.55
CA ASP A 34 20.63 25.53 39.28
C ASP A 34 20.85 24.58 38.10
N GLY A 35 21.73 25.02 37.18
CA GLY A 35 22.43 24.16 36.24
C GLY A 35 22.82 24.84 34.94
N GLU A 36 23.85 25.69 35.01
CA GLU A 36 24.50 26.39 33.89
C GLU A 36 24.90 25.46 32.74
N GLU A 37 24.72 25.89 31.48
CA GLU A 37 25.80 26.03 30.49
C GLU A 37 25.31 26.77 29.23
N ASP A 38 26.27 27.49 28.64
CA ASP A 38 26.20 28.82 28.03
C ASP A 38 26.23 28.75 26.48
N TYR A 39 26.10 29.93 25.88
CA TYR A 39 25.60 30.37 24.59
C TYR A 39 26.47 30.11 23.35
N GLY A 40 25.81 30.20 22.19
CA GLY A 40 26.44 30.46 20.89
C GLY A 40 25.43 30.86 19.81
N TYR A 41 24.86 32.06 19.92
CA TYR A 41 24.14 32.73 18.82
C TYR A 41 25.15 33.35 17.85
N GLY A 42 24.88 33.23 16.55
CA GLY A 42 25.67 33.84 15.48
C GLY A 42 24.80 34.16 14.26
N GLU A 43 24.19 35.34 14.34
CA GLU A 43 23.89 36.34 13.31
C GLU A 43 23.21 35.99 11.96
N GLU A 44 22.19 36.81 11.72
CA GLU A 44 21.50 37.11 10.48
C GLU A 44 22.43 37.90 9.54
N GLU A 45 22.39 37.65 8.23
CA GLU A 45 22.83 38.64 7.25
C GLU A 45 21.76 38.90 6.19
N GLU A 46 21.59 40.20 5.98
CA GLU A 46 20.59 40.94 5.23
C GLU A 46 21.07 41.25 3.81
N TYR A 47 20.10 41.56 2.96
CA TYR A 47 20.15 41.96 1.54
C TYR A 47 21.36 42.77 1.04
N GLY A 48 21.81 42.44 -0.18
CA GLY A 48 22.64 43.30 -1.02
C GLY A 48 22.25 43.23 -2.50
N TYR A 49 21.73 44.34 -3.03
CA TYR A 49 21.55 44.63 -4.45
C TYR A 49 22.91 44.74 -5.16
N GLY A 50 23.01 44.25 -6.39
CA GLY A 50 24.16 44.47 -7.28
C GLY A 50 23.84 44.12 -8.72
N ASP A 51 23.41 45.13 -9.49
CA ASP A 51 23.50 45.15 -10.95
C ASP A 51 24.97 45.04 -11.36
N GLU A 52 25.30 44.19 -12.35
CA GLU A 52 26.39 44.49 -13.27
C GLU A 52 26.29 43.71 -14.59
N TYR A 53 26.46 44.49 -15.65
CA TYR A 53 26.50 44.27 -17.08
C TYR A 53 27.32 43.05 -17.57
N MET A 54 26.82 42.37 -18.61
CA MET A 54 27.64 41.85 -19.71
C MET A 54 26.80 41.50 -20.95
N ASP A 55 27.16 42.13 -22.06
CA ASP A 55 26.64 42.00 -23.41
C ASP A 55 26.96 40.65 -24.08
N GLY A 56 26.15 40.27 -25.09
CA GLY A 56 26.76 39.90 -26.38
C GLY A 56 26.30 38.63 -27.10
N TYR A 57 25.42 38.84 -28.09
CA TYR A 57 25.36 38.19 -29.43
C TYR A 57 25.10 36.68 -29.61
N GLY A 58 24.03 36.38 -30.35
CA GLY A 58 23.80 35.08 -30.97
C GLY A 58 22.50 34.96 -31.78
N SER A 59 22.32 35.81 -32.78
CA SER A 59 21.22 35.70 -33.75
C SER A 59 21.38 34.44 -34.62
N SER A 60 20.39 33.55 -34.62
CA SER A 60 20.19 32.60 -35.72
C SER A 60 18.71 32.52 -36.08
N SER A 61 18.43 33.07 -37.25
CA SER A 61 17.17 32.99 -37.98
C SER A 61 16.87 31.54 -38.36
N SER A 62 15.77 30.97 -37.87
CA SER A 62 15.21 29.73 -38.42
C SER A 62 13.90 30.01 -39.14
N ARG A 63 13.87 29.53 -40.38
CA ARG A 63 12.86 29.68 -41.43
C ARG A 63 11.58 28.95 -41.00
N GLY A 64 10.46 29.66 -41.01
CA GLY A 64 9.12 29.06 -40.87
C GLY A 64 8.79 28.18 -42.08
N GLY A 65 8.63 26.88 -41.83
CA GLY A 65 7.94 25.95 -42.72
C GLY A 65 6.50 25.80 -42.24
N SER A 66 5.54 25.87 -43.16
CA SER A 66 4.11 25.74 -42.86
C SER A 66 3.76 24.31 -42.45
N THR A 67 2.96 24.18 -41.39
CA THR A 67 2.48 22.94 -40.76
C THR A 67 1.79 21.94 -41.71
N SER A 68 1.34 22.39 -42.89
CA SER A 68 0.71 21.54 -43.91
C SER A 68 1.67 20.61 -44.65
N GLU A 69 2.95 20.98 -44.80
CA GLU A 69 3.91 20.20 -45.59
C GLU A 69 4.46 19.00 -44.81
N ILE A 70 4.53 19.10 -43.48
CA ILE A 70 4.97 18.01 -42.58
C ILE A 70 3.89 16.92 -42.48
N LEU A 71 2.61 17.30 -42.35
CA LEU A 71 1.48 16.37 -42.33
C LEU A 71 1.35 15.57 -43.64
N THR A 72 1.61 16.23 -44.77
CA THR A 72 1.54 15.58 -46.09
C THR A 72 2.71 14.61 -46.31
N ALA A 73 3.91 14.94 -45.80
CA ALA A 73 5.07 14.04 -45.86
C ALA A 73 4.87 12.79 -44.97
N MET A 74 4.29 12.94 -43.77
CA MET A 74 4.01 11.82 -42.86
C MET A 74 2.96 10.86 -43.43
N GLN A 75 1.90 11.37 -44.06
CA GLN A 75 0.85 10.53 -44.66
C GLN A 75 1.34 9.70 -45.85
N THR A 76 2.41 10.15 -46.52
CA THR A 76 3.01 9.42 -47.65
C THR A 76 3.90 8.26 -47.17
N GLN A 77 4.45 8.34 -45.96
CA GLN A 77 5.29 7.31 -45.36
C GLN A 77 4.48 6.17 -44.72
N PHE A 78 3.25 6.44 -44.29
CA PHE A 78 2.33 5.42 -43.74
C PHE A 78 1.72 4.46 -44.78
N ASN A 79 1.71 4.84 -46.06
CA ASN A 79 1.09 4.01 -47.12
C ASN A 79 2.02 2.95 -47.73
N SER A 80 3.28 2.86 -47.32
CA SER A 80 4.27 1.96 -47.93
C SER A 80 4.62 0.68 -47.14
N GLU A 81 4.04 0.47 -45.95
CA GLU A 81 4.40 -0.68 -45.09
C GLU A 81 3.17 -1.46 -44.59
N ILE A 82 2.30 -1.89 -45.51
CA ILE A 82 1.30 -2.93 -45.21
C ILE A 82 1.64 -4.16 -46.06
N ASP A 83 2.34 -5.12 -45.44
CA ASP A 83 2.56 -6.45 -45.99
C ASP A 83 1.29 -7.30 -45.74
N MET A 84 0.47 -7.48 -46.79
CA MET A 84 -0.85 -8.15 -46.70
C MET A 84 -0.77 -9.69 -46.53
N THR A 85 0.36 -10.23 -46.08
CA THR A 85 0.63 -11.67 -46.15
C THR A 85 0.49 -12.41 -44.81
N ASP A 86 0.20 -11.74 -43.70
CA ASP A 86 0.10 -12.37 -42.37
C ASP A 86 -1.35 -12.65 -41.88
N LEU A 87 -2.32 -12.58 -42.79
CA LEU A 87 -3.73 -12.88 -42.50
C LEU A 87 -4.06 -14.38 -42.41
N ALA A 88 -3.08 -15.27 -42.62
CA ALA A 88 -3.26 -16.72 -42.56
C ALA A 88 -3.17 -17.30 -41.14
N GLY A 89 -2.62 -16.55 -40.17
CA GLY A 89 -2.55 -16.94 -38.76
C GLY A 89 -3.86 -16.76 -37.96
N LEU A 90 -4.82 -15.99 -38.50
CA LEU A 90 -6.02 -15.56 -37.78
C LEU A 90 -7.14 -16.63 -37.67
N PHE A 91 -6.98 -17.80 -38.30
CA PHE A 91 -8.00 -18.85 -38.36
C PHE A 91 -7.60 -20.18 -37.69
N GLY A 92 -6.50 -20.19 -36.93
CA GLY A 92 -6.19 -21.29 -36.00
C GLY A 92 -7.03 -21.17 -34.72
N PRO A 93 -7.52 -22.27 -34.12
CA PRO A 93 -8.34 -22.19 -32.91
C PRO A 93 -7.45 -21.75 -31.75
N SER A 94 -7.49 -20.47 -31.40
CA SER A 94 -6.86 -19.95 -30.19
C SER A 94 -7.54 -20.59 -28.97
N ALA A 95 -6.70 -21.14 -28.10
CA ALA A 95 -7.11 -21.65 -26.80
C ALA A 95 -7.87 -20.56 -26.05
N GLY A 96 -9.03 -20.92 -25.47
CA GLY A 96 -9.93 -19.97 -24.81
C GLY A 96 -9.26 -19.21 -23.67
N GLY A 97 -8.87 -17.97 -23.95
CA GLY A 97 -8.71 -16.93 -22.95
C GLY A 97 -10.08 -16.28 -22.72
N SER A 98 -10.54 -16.22 -21.48
CA SER A 98 -11.65 -15.35 -21.12
C SER A 98 -11.24 -13.91 -21.46
N VAL A 99 -11.85 -13.32 -22.49
CA VAL A 99 -11.68 -11.90 -22.78
C VAL A 99 -12.23 -11.15 -21.58
N ASN A 100 -11.35 -10.62 -20.73
CA ASN A 100 -11.76 -9.78 -19.60
C ASN A 100 -12.46 -8.55 -20.19
N ALA A 101 -13.76 -8.42 -19.93
CA ALA A 101 -14.55 -7.30 -20.44
C ALA A 101 -14.03 -5.99 -19.82
N GLY A 102 -13.43 -5.11 -20.61
CA GLY A 102 -12.96 -3.79 -20.18
C GLY A 102 -11.69 -3.32 -20.90
N PRO A 103 -11.20 -2.12 -20.56
CA PRO A 103 -9.95 -1.56 -21.10
C PRO A 103 -8.76 -2.46 -20.75
N GLU A 104 -7.82 -2.63 -21.67
CA GLU A 104 -6.74 -3.60 -21.51
C GLU A 104 -5.78 -3.19 -20.40
N LEU A 105 -5.34 -1.93 -20.39
CA LEU A 105 -4.40 -1.42 -19.39
C LEU A 105 -4.99 -1.42 -17.99
N LEU A 106 -6.30 -1.15 -17.84
CA LEU A 106 -6.97 -1.22 -16.55
C LEU A 106 -7.05 -2.66 -16.04
N ASN A 107 -7.34 -3.62 -16.92
CA ASN A 107 -7.35 -5.03 -16.57
C ASN A 107 -5.95 -5.52 -16.15
N GLN A 108 -4.91 -5.10 -16.86
CA GLN A 108 -3.52 -5.38 -16.50
C GLN A 108 -3.14 -4.74 -15.15
N ALA A 109 -3.53 -3.49 -14.90
CA ALA A 109 -3.30 -2.82 -13.62
C ALA A 109 -3.93 -3.59 -12.45
N ARG A 110 -5.17 -4.05 -12.62
CA ARG A 110 -5.86 -4.88 -11.62
C ARG A 110 -5.17 -6.22 -11.42
N SER A 111 -4.74 -6.88 -12.50
CA SER A 111 -3.98 -8.14 -12.44
C SER A 111 -2.67 -7.98 -11.67
N ALA A 112 -1.87 -6.96 -12.01
CA ALA A 112 -0.62 -6.63 -11.32
C ALA A 112 -0.86 -6.29 -9.83
N TYR A 113 -1.97 -5.63 -9.50
CA TYR A 113 -2.31 -5.36 -8.11
C TYR A 113 -2.68 -6.63 -7.35
N MET A 114 -3.46 -7.52 -7.97
CA MET A 114 -3.82 -8.83 -7.42
C MET A 114 -2.62 -9.77 -7.28
N SER A 115 -1.56 -9.59 -8.09
CA SER A 115 -0.28 -10.30 -7.90
C SER A 115 0.61 -9.69 -6.82
N GLY A 116 0.14 -8.64 -6.13
CA GLY A 116 0.87 -7.96 -5.05
C GLY A 116 1.88 -6.93 -5.54
N ASN A 117 1.91 -6.61 -6.84
CA ASN A 117 2.83 -5.62 -7.42
C ASN A 117 2.15 -4.25 -7.59
N LEU A 118 1.95 -3.55 -6.46
CA LEU A 118 1.33 -2.21 -6.45
C LEU A 118 2.09 -1.16 -7.29
N PRO A 119 3.44 -1.07 -7.28
CA PRO A 119 4.14 -0.09 -8.11
C PRO A 119 3.83 -0.23 -9.61
N VAL A 120 3.90 -1.46 -10.15
CA VAL A 120 3.56 -1.72 -11.56
C VAL A 120 2.08 -1.49 -11.82
N ALA A 121 1.21 -1.93 -10.90
CA ALA A 121 -0.23 -1.68 -11.00
C ALA A 121 -0.56 -0.20 -11.13
N MET A 122 0.10 0.67 -10.37
CA MET A 122 -0.12 2.11 -10.43
C MET A 122 0.44 2.72 -11.74
N LYS A 123 1.58 2.24 -12.25
CA LYS A 123 2.10 2.66 -13.56
C LYS A 123 1.10 2.32 -14.67
N LEU A 124 0.60 1.07 -14.70
CA LEU A 124 -0.43 0.62 -15.66
C LEU A 124 -1.75 1.39 -15.50
N TYR A 125 -2.17 1.67 -14.28
CA TYR A 125 -3.36 2.48 -14.02
C TYR A 125 -3.20 3.89 -14.59
N HIS A 126 -2.06 4.56 -14.38
CA HIS A 126 -1.81 5.88 -14.99
C HIS A 126 -1.70 5.80 -16.53
N ALA A 127 -1.14 4.72 -17.06
CA ALA A 127 -1.10 4.47 -18.50
C ALA A 127 -2.52 4.37 -19.11
N HIS A 128 -3.42 3.64 -18.45
CA HIS A 128 -4.83 3.58 -18.83
C HIS A 128 -5.44 4.99 -18.93
N LEU A 129 -5.23 5.84 -17.90
CA LEU A 129 -5.73 7.21 -17.90
C LEU A 129 -5.14 8.08 -19.03
N ALA A 130 -3.89 7.84 -19.40
CA ALA A 130 -3.17 8.61 -20.42
C ALA A 130 -3.53 8.19 -21.86
N ALA A 131 -3.57 6.88 -22.12
CA ALA A 131 -3.62 6.28 -23.45
C ALA A 131 -5.03 5.86 -23.90
N GLU A 132 -5.88 5.45 -22.95
CA GLU A 132 -7.25 4.96 -23.19
C GLU A 132 -8.31 6.00 -22.73
N TYR A 133 -8.06 7.27 -23.04
CA TYR A 133 -8.80 8.43 -22.51
C TYR A 133 -10.34 8.28 -22.56
N ASP A 134 -10.91 7.84 -23.68
CA ASP A 134 -12.36 7.71 -23.84
C ASP A 134 -12.96 6.64 -22.93
N GLN A 135 -12.20 5.58 -22.66
CA GLN A 135 -12.61 4.48 -21.78
C GLN A 135 -12.31 4.77 -20.30
N ALA A 136 -11.35 5.67 -20.04
CA ALA A 136 -10.86 6.01 -18.71
C ALA A 136 -11.67 7.10 -17.98
N GLN A 137 -12.76 7.63 -18.56
CA GLN A 137 -13.49 8.78 -18.00
C GLN A 137 -13.92 8.59 -16.55
N ASP A 138 -14.43 7.40 -16.20
CA ASP A 138 -14.86 7.08 -14.83
C ASP A 138 -13.68 7.07 -13.85
N GLU A 139 -12.52 6.57 -14.28
CA GLU A 139 -11.30 6.53 -13.48
C GLU A 139 -10.63 7.90 -13.37
N ILE A 140 -10.70 8.73 -14.42
CA ILE A 140 -10.25 10.13 -14.41
C ILE A 140 -11.09 10.94 -13.40
N ALA A 141 -12.40 10.70 -13.35
CA ALA A 141 -13.31 11.39 -12.42
C ALA A 141 -13.01 11.09 -10.95
N LYS A 142 -12.32 9.99 -10.63
CA LYS A 142 -11.89 9.63 -9.27
C LYS A 142 -10.76 10.50 -8.73
N LEU A 143 -10.15 11.37 -9.54
CA LEU A 143 -9.08 12.27 -9.12
C LEU A 143 -9.52 13.17 -7.95
N ARG A 144 -8.79 13.12 -6.84
CA ARG A 144 -9.02 13.94 -5.64
C ARG A 144 -7.84 14.88 -5.38
N LEU A 145 -8.04 15.85 -4.49
CA LEU A 145 -6.98 16.72 -3.99
C LEU A 145 -6.43 16.20 -2.66
N SER A 146 -5.12 15.97 -2.59
CA SER A 146 -4.42 15.82 -1.31
C SER A 146 -4.00 17.20 -0.81
N LYS A 147 -4.63 17.67 0.27
CA LYS A 147 -4.28 18.97 0.88
C LYS A 147 -2.85 18.97 1.41
N LEU A 148 -2.40 17.84 1.96
CA LEU A 148 -1.07 17.74 2.55
C LEU A 148 0.02 17.70 1.48
N LEU A 149 -0.17 16.91 0.41
CA LEU A 149 0.77 16.86 -0.71
C LEU A 149 0.62 18.05 -1.67
N SER A 150 -0.40 18.89 -1.47
CA SER A 150 -0.72 20.06 -2.31
C SER A 150 -0.80 19.73 -3.79
N ARG A 151 -1.28 18.53 -4.13
CA ARG A 151 -1.37 18.02 -5.50
C ARG A 151 -2.60 17.13 -5.71
N PRO A 152 -3.11 17.05 -6.94
CA PRO A 152 -4.10 16.04 -7.31
C PRO A 152 -3.49 14.64 -7.17
N VAL A 153 -4.29 13.68 -6.69
CA VAL A 153 -3.90 12.28 -6.50
C VAL A 153 -5.06 11.33 -6.80
N TRP A 154 -4.76 10.21 -7.45
CA TRP A 154 -5.67 9.07 -7.55
C TRP A 154 -5.52 8.12 -6.37
N ASN A 155 -4.32 8.08 -5.78
CA ASN A 155 -3.97 7.28 -4.61
C ASN A 155 -2.81 7.96 -3.86
N ILE A 156 -2.85 7.96 -2.53
CA ILE A 156 -1.73 8.28 -1.65
C ILE A 156 -1.01 6.97 -1.32
N ARG A 157 0.27 6.87 -1.64
CA ARG A 157 1.04 5.64 -1.50
C ARG A 157 1.63 5.53 -0.09
N PHE A 158 1.40 4.39 0.56
CA PHE A 158 1.89 4.13 1.92
C PHE A 158 2.88 2.98 1.95
N GLY A 159 3.97 3.20 2.69
CA GLY A 159 4.86 2.16 3.16
C GLY A 159 4.64 1.86 4.64
N VAL A 160 5.03 0.67 5.07
CA VAL A 160 5.19 0.27 6.47
C VAL A 160 6.59 -0.31 6.67
N SER A 161 7.19 -0.02 7.82
CA SER A 161 8.46 -0.59 8.25
C SER A 161 8.45 -0.84 9.75
N MET A 162 9.42 -1.62 10.23
CA MET A 162 9.58 -1.91 11.65
C MET A 162 11.05 -1.87 12.05
N MET A 163 11.34 -1.43 13.27
CA MET A 163 12.63 -1.57 13.91
C MET A 163 12.43 -2.36 15.20
N VAL A 164 13.23 -3.39 15.43
CA VAL A 164 13.25 -4.14 16.69
C VAL A 164 14.58 -3.90 17.38
N ARG A 165 14.52 -3.42 18.63
CA ARG A 165 15.69 -3.09 19.46
C ARG A 165 15.66 -3.85 20.77
N GLY A 166 16.85 -4.11 21.33
CA GLY A 166 17.02 -4.74 22.64
C GLY A 166 17.25 -6.24 22.57
N ASP A 167 17.14 -6.90 23.71
CA ASP A 167 17.51 -8.31 23.86
C ASP A 167 16.35 -9.22 23.43
N ILE A 168 16.52 -9.89 22.28
CA ILE A 168 15.48 -10.73 21.66
C ILE A 168 15.64 -12.22 21.98
N GLU A 169 16.70 -12.61 22.70
CA GLU A 169 17.04 -14.02 22.97
C GLU A 169 15.96 -14.76 23.78
N GLU A 170 15.25 -14.06 24.66
CA GLU A 170 14.15 -14.61 25.46
C GLU A 170 12.78 -14.49 24.77
N GLY A 171 12.74 -14.09 23.49
CA GLY A 171 11.54 -13.88 22.70
C GLY A 171 10.94 -12.47 22.80
N TYR A 172 9.92 -12.18 21.99
CA TYR A 172 9.36 -10.83 21.85
C TYR A 172 8.27 -10.48 22.86
N ASN A 173 7.61 -11.48 23.46
CA ASN A 173 6.41 -11.33 24.28
C ASN A 173 5.39 -10.34 23.66
N PRO A 174 4.88 -10.65 22.44
CA PRO A 174 4.13 -9.71 21.60
C PRO A 174 2.87 -9.21 22.30
N ILE A 175 2.54 -7.95 22.06
CA ILE A 175 1.41 -7.28 22.71
C ILE A 175 0.09 -7.93 22.25
N SER A 176 -0.55 -8.68 23.15
CA SER A 176 -1.83 -9.35 22.86
C SER A 176 -2.94 -8.73 23.69
N ALA A 177 -4.07 -8.45 23.04
CA ALA A 177 -5.30 -8.04 23.70
C ALA A 177 -5.71 -9.06 24.78
N ASN A 178 -5.41 -10.34 24.56
CA ASN A 178 -5.76 -11.47 25.44
C ASN A 178 -4.69 -11.80 26.50
N MET A 179 -3.69 -10.94 26.71
CA MET A 179 -2.67 -11.18 27.73
C MET A 179 -3.28 -11.49 29.10
N ARG A 180 -2.89 -12.64 29.65
CA ARG A 180 -3.24 -13.05 31.00
C ARG A 180 -2.24 -12.38 31.94
N THR A 181 -2.74 -11.80 33.02
CA THR A 181 -1.88 -11.34 34.09
C THR A 181 -1.21 -12.53 34.74
N ALA A 182 0.11 -12.51 34.89
CA ALA A 182 0.83 -13.51 35.67
C ALA A 182 0.16 -13.59 37.06
N SER A 183 -0.54 -14.69 37.30
CA SER A 183 -1.22 -14.89 38.57
C SER A 183 -0.14 -14.99 39.64
N SER A 184 -0.21 -14.11 40.63
CA SER A 184 0.66 -14.15 41.82
C SER A 184 0.28 -15.38 42.65
N GLY A 185 0.74 -16.57 42.22
CA GLY A 185 0.46 -17.84 42.87
C GLY A 185 0.33 -18.98 41.86
N GLY A 186 1.45 -19.60 41.50
CA GLY A 186 1.45 -20.81 40.67
C GLY A 186 2.74 -20.95 39.87
N TYR A 187 3.79 -21.45 40.50
CA TYR A 187 4.88 -22.09 39.77
C TYR A 187 4.33 -23.34 39.08
N GLY A 188 4.47 -23.44 37.76
CA GLY A 188 4.34 -24.68 37.01
C GLY A 188 3.48 -24.55 35.75
N GLY A 189 4.11 -24.70 34.60
CA GLY A 189 3.43 -25.01 33.34
C GLY A 189 3.90 -24.16 32.18
N ASP A 190 4.83 -24.70 31.40
CA ASP A 190 5.10 -24.29 30.04
C ASP A 190 3.79 -24.36 29.23
N ASP A 191 3.27 -23.23 28.78
CA ASP A 191 2.10 -23.19 27.89
C ASP A 191 2.29 -22.09 26.85
N TYR A 192 3.08 -22.42 25.83
CA TYR A 192 2.94 -21.84 24.50
C TYR A 192 1.93 -22.70 23.71
N GLY A 193 0.65 -22.58 24.08
CA GLY A 193 -0.46 -23.27 23.42
C GLY A 193 -1.30 -22.32 22.58
N TYR A 194 -1.07 -22.31 21.27
CA TYR A 194 -2.08 -21.86 20.31
C TYR A 194 -3.26 -22.84 20.33
N GLY A 195 -4.46 -22.33 20.64
CA GLY A 195 -5.77 -22.88 20.25
C GLY A 195 -6.14 -24.29 20.72
N ASP A 196 -7.19 -24.42 21.53
CA ASP A 196 -8.41 -25.07 21.05
C ASP A 196 -9.59 -24.72 21.97
N GLU A 197 -10.72 -24.39 21.34
CA GLU A 197 -12.02 -24.36 21.99
C GLU A 197 -12.52 -25.80 22.13
N GLY A 198 -12.94 -26.17 23.35
CA GLY A 198 -13.84 -27.30 23.54
C GLY A 198 -13.30 -28.38 24.47
N GLY A 199 -13.97 -28.56 25.61
CA GLY A 199 -13.68 -29.68 26.49
C GLY A 199 -14.43 -29.62 27.80
N TYR A 200 -15.72 -29.93 27.76
CA TYR A 200 -16.47 -30.37 28.94
C TYR A 200 -15.82 -31.63 29.53
N GLY A 201 -15.69 -31.69 30.85
CA GLY A 201 -15.38 -32.90 31.62
C GLY A 201 -14.71 -32.50 32.92
N GLY A 202 -15.29 -32.69 34.10
CA GLY A 202 -16.15 -33.78 34.52
C GLY A 202 -15.55 -34.29 35.82
N ASP A 203 -16.24 -34.04 36.92
CA ASP A 203 -15.86 -34.47 38.26
C ASP A 203 -15.79 -36.00 38.32
N GLY A 204 -14.71 -36.57 38.85
CA GLY A 204 -14.52 -38.03 38.88
C GLY A 204 -13.54 -38.49 39.95
N TYR A 205 -14.10 -38.92 41.08
CA TYR A 205 -13.45 -39.55 42.22
C TYR A 205 -12.70 -40.85 41.88
N GLY A 206 -11.55 -41.06 42.56
CA GLY A 206 -11.24 -42.24 43.37
C GLY A 206 -11.20 -43.64 42.73
N GLY A 207 -10.04 -44.30 42.83
CA GLY A 207 -9.91 -45.76 42.68
C GLY A 207 -8.46 -46.23 42.74
N GLU A 208 -8.09 -46.83 43.87
CA GLU A 208 -6.81 -47.51 44.12
C GLU A 208 -6.78 -48.94 43.54
N GLU A 209 -5.57 -49.52 43.57
CA GLU A 209 -5.20 -50.96 43.50
C GLU A 209 -5.13 -51.60 42.10
N ASP A 210 -4.30 -52.60 41.77
CA ASP A 210 -3.03 -53.23 42.21
C ASP A 210 -2.85 -54.44 41.23
N TYR A 211 -1.66 -55.06 41.19
CA TYR A 211 -1.25 -56.31 40.49
C TYR A 211 -0.99 -56.19 38.97
N GLY A 212 0.10 -56.70 38.37
CA GLY A 212 1.18 -57.61 38.80
C GLY A 212 1.48 -58.63 37.67
N TYR A 213 2.77 -58.86 37.37
CA TYR A 213 3.34 -59.85 36.41
C TYR A 213 3.09 -59.56 34.91
N GLY A 214 4.00 -59.78 33.95
CA GLY A 214 5.24 -60.53 33.89
C GLY A 214 5.39 -61.05 32.44
N ASP A 215 6.63 -61.24 32.01
CA ASP A 215 7.09 -62.02 30.84
C ASP A 215 7.09 -61.45 29.40
N GLU A 216 8.34 -61.35 28.94
CA GLU A 216 8.92 -61.99 27.75
C GLU A 216 8.50 -61.55 26.34
N GLU A 217 9.54 -61.19 25.57
CA GLU A 217 9.56 -61.01 24.12
C GLU A 217 8.97 -62.23 23.37
N PRO A 218 8.58 -62.07 22.09
CA PRO A 218 9.57 -62.42 21.07
C PRO A 218 9.56 -61.55 19.81
N ASP A 219 10.79 -61.32 19.35
CA ASP A 219 11.25 -61.16 17.97
C ASP A 219 10.71 -62.26 17.04
N TYR A 220 10.15 -61.89 15.88
CA TYR A 220 10.04 -62.74 14.70
C TYR A 220 10.04 -61.91 13.41
N GLY A 221 11.17 -61.94 12.71
CA GLY A 221 11.26 -61.74 11.27
C GLY A 221 10.85 -62.98 10.46
N TYR A 222 11.09 -62.90 9.13
CA TYR A 222 10.69 -63.76 7.99
C TYR A 222 9.37 -63.34 7.32
N GLY A 223 9.28 -63.10 6.02
CA GLY A 223 10.16 -63.50 4.91
C GLY A 223 9.43 -64.49 4.00
N ASP A 224 9.37 -64.15 2.72
CA ASP A 224 9.09 -64.98 1.53
C ASP A 224 7.62 -65.40 1.27
N GLU A 225 6.99 -64.89 0.22
CA GLU A 225 7.11 -65.30 -1.21
C GLU A 225 6.07 -66.39 -1.52
N TYR A 226 5.14 -66.16 -2.45
CA TYR A 226 4.66 -67.12 -3.46
C TYR A 226 3.56 -66.53 -4.35
N GLY A 227 3.80 -66.62 -5.67
CA GLY A 227 2.78 -66.74 -6.72
C GLY A 227 2.31 -65.41 -7.33
N GLY A 228 2.66 -65.02 -8.54
CA GLY A 228 2.78 -65.83 -9.75
C GLY A 228 1.53 -65.57 -10.62
N GLY A 229 1.68 -64.79 -11.69
CA GLY A 229 0.57 -64.47 -12.59
C GLY A 229 0.95 -63.51 -13.70
N SER A 230 1.73 -63.99 -14.67
CA SER A 230 1.98 -63.32 -15.94
C SER A 230 0.70 -63.21 -16.78
N GLY A 231 0.54 -62.08 -17.47
CA GLY A 231 -0.19 -62.01 -18.74
C GLY A 231 -1.30 -60.97 -18.78
N MET A 232 -1.02 -59.83 -19.40
CA MET A 232 -1.71 -59.39 -20.63
C MET A 232 -1.30 -57.96 -20.99
N ASP A 233 -0.63 -57.83 -22.12
CA ASP A 233 -0.57 -56.60 -22.89
C ASP A 233 -2.00 -56.16 -23.27
N ALA A 234 -2.39 -54.96 -22.85
CA ALA A 234 -3.58 -54.30 -23.33
C ALA A 234 -3.37 -52.78 -23.38
N TYR A 235 -2.90 -52.32 -24.54
CA TYR A 235 -3.22 -51.04 -25.18
C TYR A 235 -3.98 -50.03 -24.31
N GLY A 236 -3.24 -49.07 -23.75
CA GLY A 236 -3.78 -47.91 -23.04
C GLY A 236 -3.00 -46.65 -23.36
N SER A 237 -3.22 -46.13 -24.56
CA SER A 237 -3.01 -44.74 -25.01
C SER A 237 -2.28 -43.80 -24.03
N GLY A 238 -0.95 -43.74 -24.15
CA GLY A 238 -0.16 -42.63 -23.60
C GLY A 238 -0.53 -41.34 -24.33
N GLY A 239 -1.53 -40.62 -23.81
CA GLY A 239 -1.77 -39.24 -24.18
C GLY A 239 -0.62 -38.37 -23.65
N PRO A 240 -0.26 -37.26 -24.32
CA PRO A 240 0.69 -36.29 -23.79
C PRO A 240 0.02 -35.53 -22.64
N GLY A 241 -0.03 -36.18 -21.47
CA GLY A 241 -0.45 -35.59 -20.22
C GLY A 241 0.57 -34.53 -19.84
N ARG A 242 0.19 -33.27 -20.05
CA ARG A 242 0.86 -32.06 -19.59
C ARG A 242 1.37 -32.26 -18.15
N ASN A 243 2.68 -32.46 -18.00
CA ASN A 243 3.41 -32.03 -16.82
C ASN A 243 3.47 -30.50 -16.83
N GLN A 244 2.31 -29.84 -16.76
CA GLN A 244 2.28 -28.44 -16.37
C GLN A 244 2.48 -28.43 -14.85
N PRO A 245 3.54 -27.78 -14.34
CA PRO A 245 3.62 -27.54 -12.90
C PRO A 245 2.29 -26.88 -12.47
N PRO A 246 1.79 -27.19 -11.25
CA PRO A 246 0.59 -26.55 -10.76
C PRO A 246 0.77 -25.03 -10.88
N PRO A 247 -0.27 -24.30 -11.34
CA PRO A 247 -0.19 -22.85 -11.46
C PRO A 247 0.28 -22.29 -10.12
N ARG A 248 1.31 -21.44 -10.14
CA ARG A 248 1.79 -20.75 -8.95
C ARG A 248 0.64 -19.87 -8.49
N VAL A 249 0.09 -20.15 -7.31
CA VAL A 249 -0.88 -19.25 -6.68
C VAL A 249 -0.09 -18.06 -6.18
N VAL A 250 -0.16 -16.95 -6.90
CA VAL A 250 0.40 -15.67 -6.43
C VAL A 250 -0.61 -15.08 -5.46
N GLU A 251 -0.23 -14.95 -4.19
CA GLU A 251 -1.07 -14.28 -3.19
C GLU A 251 -0.87 -12.76 -3.30
N MET A 252 -1.98 -12.00 -3.32
CA MET A 252 -1.95 -10.54 -3.34
C MET A 252 -1.22 -9.95 -2.12
N LEU A 253 -1.44 -10.55 -0.94
CA LEU A 253 -0.90 -10.09 0.32
C LEU A 253 0.16 -11.05 0.82
N SER A 254 1.25 -10.51 1.36
CA SER A 254 2.33 -11.32 1.91
C SER A 254 1.98 -11.88 3.28
N GLY A 255 1.71 -13.19 3.32
CA GLY A 255 1.52 -13.93 4.58
C GLY A 255 2.77 -13.96 5.46
N THR A 256 3.97 -13.87 4.88
CA THR A 256 5.23 -13.84 5.65
C THR A 256 5.40 -12.53 6.40
N VAL A 257 5.05 -11.40 5.78
CA VAL A 257 5.07 -10.09 6.43
C VAL A 257 4.02 -10.03 7.54
N ASP A 258 2.80 -10.52 7.28
CA ASP A 258 1.74 -10.58 8.29
C ASP A 258 2.14 -11.41 9.51
N ALA A 259 2.72 -12.60 9.28
CA ALA A 259 3.23 -13.45 10.35
C ALA A 259 4.33 -12.75 11.15
N ARG A 260 5.23 -12.03 10.48
CA ARG A 260 6.32 -11.30 11.13
C ARG A 260 5.82 -10.15 12.01
N PHE A 261 4.86 -9.36 11.56
CA PHE A 261 4.25 -8.33 12.40
C PHE A 261 3.50 -8.94 13.60
N LYS A 262 2.77 -10.04 13.41
CA LYS A 262 2.09 -10.73 14.52
C LYS A 262 3.06 -11.29 15.54
N GLU A 263 4.18 -11.87 15.09
CA GLU A 263 5.24 -12.39 15.95
C GLU A 263 5.83 -11.29 16.86
N VAL A 264 6.05 -10.09 16.32
CA VAL A 264 6.75 -9.02 17.04
C VAL A 264 5.81 -8.12 17.85
N ILE A 265 4.66 -7.72 17.30
CA ILE A 265 3.76 -6.73 17.92
C ILE A 265 2.32 -7.25 18.16
N GLY A 266 2.02 -8.51 17.81
CA GLY A 266 0.76 -9.18 18.19
C GLY A 266 -0.49 -8.46 17.68
N SER A 267 -1.48 -8.29 18.57
CA SER A 267 -2.78 -7.67 18.27
C SER A 267 -2.68 -6.23 17.78
N VAL A 268 -1.56 -5.52 18.06
CA VAL A 268 -1.34 -4.17 17.52
C VAL A 268 -1.31 -4.20 15.98
N SER A 269 -0.69 -5.23 15.39
CA SER A 269 -0.62 -5.38 13.93
C SER A 269 -2.00 -5.58 13.31
N GLU A 270 -2.82 -6.44 13.90
CA GLU A 270 -4.17 -6.78 13.43
C GLU A 270 -5.09 -5.56 13.48
N MET A 271 -5.10 -4.86 14.62
CA MET A 271 -5.94 -3.68 14.82
C MET A 271 -5.51 -2.50 13.94
N PHE A 272 -4.20 -2.32 13.74
CA PHE A 272 -3.69 -1.33 12.80
C PHE A 272 -4.10 -1.67 11.36
N ALA A 273 -3.88 -2.91 10.93
CA ALA A 273 -4.20 -3.39 9.59
C ALA A 273 -5.71 -3.23 9.29
N GLN A 274 -6.57 -3.59 10.25
CA GLN A 274 -8.01 -3.43 10.12
C GLN A 274 -8.40 -1.96 9.90
N ARG A 275 -7.94 -1.05 10.77
CA ARG A 275 -8.26 0.38 10.66
C ARG A 275 -7.73 0.97 9.35
N PHE A 276 -6.51 0.61 8.95
CA PHE A 276 -5.96 1.05 7.68
C PHE A 276 -6.83 0.58 6.50
N ALA A 277 -7.19 -0.71 6.47
CA ALA A 277 -8.01 -1.29 5.42
C ALA A 277 -9.41 -0.65 5.35
N GLU A 278 -10.02 -0.33 6.48
CA GLU A 278 -11.30 0.41 6.53
C GLU A 278 -11.17 1.79 5.85
N HIS A 279 -10.12 2.54 6.15
CA HIS A 279 -9.88 3.84 5.53
C HIS A 279 -9.54 3.72 4.03
N TYR A 280 -8.75 2.71 3.65
CA TYR A 280 -8.38 2.47 2.25
C TYR A 280 -9.59 2.08 1.41
N LYS A 281 -10.42 1.12 1.86
CA LYS A 281 -11.66 0.70 1.18
C LYS A 281 -12.69 1.81 1.09
N ALA A 282 -12.73 2.72 2.07
CA ALA A 282 -13.57 3.92 2.02
C ALA A 282 -13.11 4.95 0.98
N GLY A 283 -11.96 4.74 0.30
CA GLY A 283 -11.40 5.66 -0.68
C GLY A 283 -10.84 6.95 -0.07
N HIS A 284 -10.61 6.98 1.25
CA HIS A 284 -10.13 8.17 1.94
C HIS A 284 -8.76 8.63 1.42
N PHE A 285 -7.93 7.71 0.96
CA PHE A 285 -6.60 7.97 0.42
C PHE A 285 -6.58 8.12 -1.11
N GLY A 286 -7.74 8.26 -1.73
CA GLY A 286 -7.91 8.10 -3.17
C GLY A 286 -8.61 6.78 -3.48
N ALA A 287 -9.26 6.70 -4.64
CA ALA A 287 -10.15 5.60 -5.00
C ALA A 287 -9.56 4.66 -6.06
N ALA A 288 -8.36 4.93 -6.58
CA ALA A 288 -7.72 4.04 -7.54
C ALA A 288 -7.37 2.70 -6.89
N LEU A 289 -7.88 1.63 -7.49
CA LEU A 289 -7.71 0.23 -7.08
C LEU A 289 -8.26 -0.09 -5.67
N ALA A 290 -8.95 0.84 -5.02
CA ALA A 290 -9.52 0.64 -3.67
C ALA A 290 -10.70 -0.36 -3.66
N ASP A 291 -11.32 -0.58 -4.83
CA ASP A 291 -12.36 -1.57 -5.08
C ASP A 291 -11.83 -3.00 -5.23
N VAL A 292 -10.54 -3.15 -5.53
CA VAL A 292 -9.89 -4.46 -5.69
C VAL A 292 -9.63 -5.04 -4.30
N THR A 293 -10.34 -6.13 -3.99
CA THR A 293 -10.19 -6.83 -2.72
C THR A 293 -9.42 -8.14 -2.90
N PRO A 294 -8.58 -8.53 -1.92
CA PRO A 294 -7.94 -9.83 -1.96
C PRO A 294 -8.99 -10.94 -2.04
N PRO A 295 -8.78 -11.99 -2.85
CA PRO A 295 -9.69 -13.12 -2.86
C PRO A 295 -9.75 -13.76 -1.47
N PRO A 296 -10.91 -14.30 -1.06
CA PRO A 296 -11.03 -14.98 0.23
C PRO A 296 -9.98 -16.09 0.31
N LYS A 297 -9.21 -16.11 1.41
CA LYS A 297 -8.26 -17.19 1.66
C LYS A 297 -9.05 -18.50 1.64
N LYS A 298 -8.68 -19.43 0.76
CA LYS A 298 -9.22 -20.79 0.83
C LYS A 298 -8.78 -21.35 2.18
N GLU A 299 -9.70 -21.46 3.13
CA GLU A 299 -9.46 -22.26 4.31
C GLU A 299 -9.12 -23.66 3.80
N ASN A 300 -7.89 -24.09 4.04
CA ASN A 300 -7.51 -25.47 3.82
C ASN A 300 -8.33 -26.28 4.82
N ASN A 301 -9.52 -26.71 4.39
CA ASN A 301 -10.38 -27.65 5.10
C ASN A 301 -9.66 -29.00 5.11
N ARG A 302 -8.59 -29.08 5.90
CA ARG A 302 -7.76 -30.25 6.15
C ARG A 302 -8.25 -30.86 7.46
N GLY A 303 -9.54 -31.20 7.50
CA GLY A 303 -10.19 -31.71 8.71
C GLY A 303 -11.65 -32.04 8.43
N GLY A 304 -11.91 -33.11 7.67
CA GLY A 304 -13.28 -33.53 7.41
C GLY A 304 -13.37 -34.72 6.46
N TYR A 305 -13.00 -35.90 6.95
CA TYR A 305 -13.44 -37.13 6.33
C TYR A 305 -14.98 -37.19 6.40
N GLY A 306 -15.63 -36.94 5.26
CA GLY A 306 -17.06 -37.23 5.05
C GLY A 306 -17.96 -36.00 5.08
N GLY A 307 -18.31 -35.46 3.91
CA GLY A 307 -19.37 -34.49 3.82
C GLY A 307 -19.57 -33.87 2.43
N ARG A 308 -20.47 -34.46 1.65
CA ARG A 308 -21.19 -33.88 0.49
C ARG A 308 -20.37 -33.21 -0.62
N ARG A 309 -20.22 -33.97 -1.70
CA ARG A 309 -20.16 -33.49 -3.09
C ARG A 309 -21.46 -32.72 -3.40
N GLY A 310 -21.41 -31.40 -3.46
CA GLY A 310 -22.59 -30.60 -3.81
C GLY A 310 -22.42 -29.11 -3.60
N GLU A 311 -21.59 -28.50 -4.43
CA GLU A 311 -21.72 -27.17 -5.05
C GLU A 311 -20.33 -26.86 -5.60
N GLU A 312 -20.19 -27.06 -6.92
CA GLU A 312 -19.05 -26.54 -7.66
C GLU A 312 -19.16 -25.01 -7.48
N PRO A 313 -18.20 -24.34 -6.81
CA PRO A 313 -18.28 -22.89 -6.69
C PRO A 313 -18.36 -22.36 -8.12
N GLU A 314 -19.40 -21.55 -8.39
CA GLU A 314 -19.45 -20.72 -9.58
C GLU A 314 -18.04 -20.14 -9.80
N PRO A 315 -17.52 -20.12 -11.03
CA PRO A 315 -16.27 -19.42 -11.30
C PRO A 315 -16.56 -17.92 -11.12
N GLU A 316 -16.60 -17.46 -9.87
CA GLU A 316 -16.32 -16.08 -9.52
C GLU A 316 -15.08 -15.73 -10.31
N ALA A 317 -15.21 -14.75 -11.22
CA ALA A 317 -14.23 -14.39 -12.22
C ALA A 317 -12.82 -14.49 -11.62
N GLN A 318 -12.22 -15.67 -11.76
CA GLN A 318 -10.85 -15.90 -11.43
C GLN A 318 -10.19 -15.13 -12.55
N TYR A 319 -9.85 -13.88 -12.26
CA TYR A 319 -8.79 -13.21 -12.99
C TYR A 319 -7.68 -14.24 -13.00
N ALA A 320 -7.52 -14.90 -14.15
CA ALA A 320 -6.41 -15.80 -14.36
C ALA A 320 -5.22 -14.90 -14.09
N ILE A 321 -4.57 -15.09 -12.95
CA ILE A 321 -3.32 -14.41 -12.62
C ILE A 321 -2.40 -14.90 -13.72
N THR A 322 -2.26 -14.09 -14.77
CA THR A 322 -1.31 -14.39 -15.83
C THR A 322 0.06 -14.27 -15.17
N ASP A 323 0.92 -15.27 -15.40
CA ASP A 323 2.32 -15.28 -14.94
C ASP A 323 3.14 -14.07 -15.47
N GLU A 324 2.51 -13.13 -16.20
CA GLU A 324 3.11 -11.91 -16.75
C GLU A 324 3.62 -10.96 -15.67
N PHE A 325 2.91 -10.83 -14.54
CA PHE A 325 3.33 -9.92 -13.48
C PHE A 325 3.91 -10.70 -12.31
N SER A 326 5.24 -10.72 -12.24
CA SER A 326 5.93 -11.27 -11.06
C SER A 326 5.56 -10.46 -9.81
N PRO A 327 5.28 -11.12 -8.67
CA PRO A 327 5.04 -10.43 -7.42
C PRO A 327 6.24 -9.55 -7.08
N ASN A 328 5.98 -8.36 -6.53
CA ASN A 328 7.06 -7.51 -6.05
C ASN A 328 7.71 -8.18 -4.83
N THR A 329 8.90 -8.74 -5.02
CA THR A 329 9.66 -9.38 -3.95
C THR A 329 10.38 -8.39 -3.05
N ASP A 330 10.68 -7.20 -3.56
CA ASP A 330 11.50 -6.21 -2.86
C ASP A 330 10.64 -5.41 -1.88
N TYR A 331 9.42 -5.07 -2.30
CA TYR A 331 8.42 -4.39 -1.46
C TYR A 331 7.08 -5.13 -1.52
N PRO A 332 6.93 -6.24 -0.79
CA PRO A 332 5.70 -7.02 -0.80
C PRO A 332 4.54 -6.25 -0.15
N LEU A 333 3.32 -6.48 -0.63
CA LEU A 333 2.12 -5.83 -0.10
C LEU A 333 1.70 -6.50 1.23
N TRP A 334 1.65 -5.74 2.33
CA TRP A 334 1.18 -6.27 3.63
C TRP A 334 -0.34 -6.21 3.74
N GLN A 335 -0.92 -5.07 3.37
CA GLN A 335 -2.37 -4.82 3.30
C GLN A 335 -2.68 -4.11 1.98
N PRO A 336 -3.92 -4.14 1.47
CA PRO A 336 -4.28 -3.38 0.28
C PRO A 336 -3.85 -1.91 0.41
N GLY A 337 -3.03 -1.43 -0.53
CA GLY A 337 -2.45 -0.07 -0.52
C GLY A 337 -1.30 0.19 0.46
N LEU A 338 -0.75 -0.84 1.13
CA LEU A 338 0.30 -0.71 2.14
C LEU A 338 1.47 -1.65 1.85
N LEU A 339 2.57 -1.09 1.34
CA LEU A 339 3.80 -1.80 1.01
C LEU A 339 4.66 -2.04 2.25
N PHE A 340 5.25 -3.22 2.39
CA PHE A 340 6.29 -3.45 3.37
C PHE A 340 7.65 -3.03 2.83
N ILE A 341 8.23 -2.02 3.45
CA ILE A 341 9.51 -1.41 3.04
C ILE A 341 10.71 -2.16 3.65
N GLY A 342 10.51 -2.78 4.82
CA GLY A 342 11.52 -3.62 5.47
C GLY A 342 11.66 -3.39 6.97
N GLU A 343 12.70 -4.01 7.51
CA GLU A 343 13.13 -3.84 8.91
C GLU A 343 14.43 -3.05 8.99
N GLY A 344 14.50 -2.06 9.88
CA GLY A 344 15.70 -1.23 10.06
C GLY A 344 15.40 0.14 10.66
N GLU A 345 16.41 1.00 10.74
CA GLU A 345 16.24 2.37 11.23
C GLU A 345 15.39 3.22 10.27
N HIS A 346 14.60 4.13 10.84
CA HIS A 346 13.67 4.94 10.07
C HIS A 346 14.32 5.74 8.93
N GLU A 347 15.55 6.22 9.08
CA GLU A 347 16.27 6.96 8.03
C GLU A 347 16.50 6.09 6.79
N SER A 348 17.07 4.88 6.97
CA SER A 348 17.24 3.93 5.87
C SER A 348 15.90 3.47 5.27
N MET A 349 14.86 3.37 6.08
CA MET A 349 13.52 3.01 5.58
C MET A 349 12.86 4.15 4.81
N LEU A 350 13.19 5.42 5.10
CA LEU A 350 12.72 6.57 4.31
C LEU A 350 13.35 6.60 2.92
N ASP A 351 14.62 6.24 2.80
CA ASP A 351 15.30 6.12 1.50
C ASP A 351 14.64 5.03 0.65
N LYS A 352 14.47 3.82 1.22
CA LYS A 352 13.76 2.73 0.54
C LYS A 352 12.30 3.06 0.22
N ALA A 353 11.61 3.80 1.10
CA ALA A 353 10.26 4.25 0.83
C ALA A 353 10.22 5.25 -0.33
N THR A 354 11.27 6.07 -0.50
CA THR A 354 11.42 6.97 -1.64
C THR A 354 11.62 6.18 -2.93
N GLU A 355 12.50 5.16 -2.92
CA GLU A 355 12.72 4.25 -4.05
C GLU A 355 11.43 3.50 -4.44
N ALA A 356 10.65 3.05 -3.46
CA ALA A 356 9.35 2.42 -3.67
C ALA A 356 8.23 3.41 -4.09
N GLY A 357 8.54 4.71 -4.18
CA GLY A 357 7.59 5.76 -4.55
C GLY A 357 6.52 6.02 -3.49
N CYS A 358 6.73 5.73 -2.21
CA CYS A 358 5.76 6.02 -1.17
C CYS A 358 5.68 7.53 -0.86
N ASP A 359 4.48 8.05 -0.59
CA ASP A 359 4.30 9.42 -0.10
C ASP A 359 4.47 9.49 1.43
N PHE A 360 4.06 8.42 2.13
CA PHE A 360 4.15 8.30 3.59
C PHE A 360 4.68 6.94 4.04
N LEU A 361 5.34 6.93 5.20
CA LEU A 361 5.87 5.73 5.84
C LEU A 361 5.36 5.59 7.27
N PHE A 362 4.65 4.50 7.55
CA PHE A 362 4.43 4.04 8.93
C PHE A 362 5.68 3.31 9.42
N HIS A 363 6.22 3.71 10.56
CA HIS A 363 7.40 3.09 11.14
C HIS A 363 7.07 2.64 12.56
N PHE A 364 7.12 1.33 12.79
CA PHE A 364 6.93 0.70 14.09
C PHE A 364 8.26 0.57 14.82
N ASP A 365 8.43 1.33 15.89
CA ASP A 365 9.61 1.30 16.75
C ASP A 365 9.33 0.40 17.95
N VAL A 366 9.95 -0.79 17.95
CA VAL A 366 9.74 -1.84 18.96
C VAL A 366 10.98 -1.95 19.83
N ALA A 367 10.82 -1.75 21.12
CA ALA A 367 11.86 -1.92 22.13
C ALA A 367 11.52 -3.09 23.06
N ILE A 368 12.38 -4.10 23.07
CA ILE A 368 12.32 -5.25 23.96
C ILE A 368 13.27 -5.01 25.13
N ARG A 369 12.77 -5.14 26.37
CA ARG A 369 13.54 -4.93 27.59
C ARG A 369 13.42 -6.13 28.52
N LEU A 370 14.55 -6.66 28.98
CA LEU A 370 14.59 -7.69 30.01
C LEU A 370 14.44 -7.07 31.40
N GLU A 371 13.56 -7.64 32.22
CA GLU A 371 13.35 -7.24 33.62
C GLU A 371 13.64 -8.40 34.57
N GLY A 372 14.89 -8.88 34.57
CA GLY A 372 15.34 -9.96 35.44
C GLY A 372 14.68 -11.29 35.08
N LYS A 373 13.87 -11.86 35.99
CA LYS A 373 13.16 -13.14 35.77
C LYS A 373 11.76 -12.98 35.17
N LYS A 374 11.35 -11.75 34.88
CA LYS A 374 10.02 -11.50 34.30
C LYS A 374 10.07 -11.66 32.79
N PRO A 375 8.94 -12.00 32.14
CA PRO A 375 8.90 -12.05 30.68
C PRO A 375 9.28 -10.69 30.07
N PRO A 376 9.91 -10.68 28.89
CA PRO A 376 10.37 -9.46 28.23
C PRO A 376 9.26 -8.42 28.12
N ARG A 377 9.58 -7.16 28.41
CA ARG A 377 8.67 -6.03 28.21
C ARG A 377 8.81 -5.54 26.78
N ASN A 378 7.71 -5.53 26.06
CA ASN A 378 7.59 -5.13 24.67
C ASN A 378 6.88 -3.77 24.62
N ILE A 379 7.63 -2.76 24.20
CA ILE A 379 7.13 -1.40 24.04
C ILE A 379 7.19 -1.04 22.57
N CYS A 380 6.05 -0.75 21.96
CA CYS A 380 5.95 -0.40 20.56
C CYS A 380 5.40 1.03 20.39
N ARG A 381 5.87 1.76 19.38
CA ARG A 381 5.25 3.02 18.95
C ARG A 381 5.24 3.10 17.44
N CYS A 382 4.10 3.46 16.85
CA CYS A 382 3.99 3.74 15.43
C CYS A 382 4.15 5.24 15.18
N ARG A 383 5.03 5.62 14.26
CA ARG A 383 5.17 7.00 13.76
C ARG A 383 4.86 7.03 12.27
N LEU A 384 4.17 8.07 11.83
CA LEU A 384 3.91 8.33 10.43
C LEU A 384 4.84 9.44 9.94
N TYR A 385 5.65 9.16 8.94
CA TYR A 385 6.57 10.10 8.31
C TYR A 385 6.07 10.50 6.93
N HIS A 386 6.27 11.78 6.58
CA HIS A 386 6.17 12.22 5.20
C HIS A 386 7.51 11.95 4.50
N VAL A 387 7.50 11.11 3.46
CA VAL A 387 8.72 10.59 2.83
C VAL A 387 9.56 11.72 2.25
N GLY A 388 8.96 12.59 1.42
CA GLY A 388 9.69 13.65 0.74
C GLY A 388 10.28 14.74 1.65
N SER A 389 9.92 14.81 2.93
CA SER A 389 10.52 15.77 3.89
C SER A 389 11.27 15.10 5.03
N GLY A 390 11.17 13.78 5.18
CA GLY A 390 11.69 13.00 6.31
C GLY A 390 11.06 13.34 7.67
N LYS A 391 10.07 14.24 7.73
CA LYS A 391 9.50 14.71 9.00
C LYS A 391 8.40 13.79 9.50
N ALA A 392 8.43 13.49 10.80
CA ALA A 392 7.33 12.84 11.49
C ALA A 392 6.11 13.76 11.53
N PHE A 393 4.97 13.23 11.12
CA PHE A 393 3.71 13.95 10.97
C PHE A 393 2.70 13.60 12.06
N ALA A 394 2.68 12.34 12.47
CA ALA A 394 1.81 11.82 13.51
C ALA A 394 2.49 10.66 14.25
N ALA A 395 2.04 10.37 15.46
CA ALA A 395 2.50 9.22 16.23
C ALA A 395 1.33 8.63 17.01
N SER A 396 1.37 7.32 17.24
CA SER A 396 0.51 6.64 18.19
C SER A 396 0.98 6.90 19.63
N GLY A 397 0.11 6.56 20.58
CA GLY A 397 0.54 6.25 21.94
C GLY A 397 1.55 5.10 21.96
N ALA A 398 2.25 4.94 23.09
CA ALA A 398 3.08 3.75 23.29
C ALA A 398 2.18 2.56 23.61
N PHE A 399 2.36 1.47 22.87
CA PHE A 399 1.79 0.17 23.20
C PHE A 399 2.75 -0.54 24.14
N ASP A 400 2.26 -1.07 25.26
CA ASP A 400 3.10 -1.74 26.25
C ASP A 400 2.36 -2.98 26.76
N ASN A 401 2.97 -4.15 26.58
CA ASN A 401 2.39 -5.42 27.03
C ASN A 401 2.11 -5.44 28.55
N TYR A 402 2.93 -4.78 29.37
CA TYR A 402 2.69 -4.68 30.81
C TYR A 402 1.54 -3.72 31.12
N GLU A 403 1.34 -2.67 30.33
CA GLU A 403 0.21 -1.76 30.53
C GLU A 403 -1.13 -2.43 30.17
N VAL A 404 -1.14 -3.28 29.13
CA VAL A 404 -2.29 -4.14 28.79
C VAL A 404 -2.59 -5.13 29.93
N MET A 405 -1.58 -5.76 30.52
CA MET A 405 -1.78 -6.62 31.71
C MET A 405 -2.30 -5.83 32.92
N ALA A 406 -1.73 -4.66 33.18
CA ALA A 406 -2.12 -3.80 34.30
C ALA A 406 -3.54 -3.24 34.14
N SER A 407 -3.98 -2.92 32.91
CA SER A 407 -5.31 -2.40 32.64
C SER A 407 -6.39 -3.43 32.96
N LYS A 408 -6.14 -4.71 32.66
CA LYS A 408 -6.98 -5.85 33.06
C LYS A 408 -7.05 -6.01 34.58
N GLN A 409 -5.91 -5.96 35.27
CA GLN A 409 -5.86 -6.03 36.75
C GLN A 409 -6.61 -4.90 37.45
N ARG A 410 -6.45 -3.66 36.98
CA ARG A 410 -7.08 -2.47 37.61
C ARG A 410 -8.60 -2.45 37.43
N ARG A 411 -9.11 -2.97 36.31
CA ARG A 411 -10.55 -2.88 35.95
C ARG A 411 -11.37 -4.10 36.35
N GLY A 412 -10.74 -5.26 36.58
CA GLY A 412 -11.38 -6.45 37.16
C GLY A 412 -11.83 -6.30 38.63
N ARG A 413 -11.51 -5.18 39.30
CA ARG A 413 -11.86 -4.93 40.72
C ARG A 413 -13.08 -4.02 40.97
N GLY A 414 -13.75 -3.45 39.96
CA GLY A 414 -14.77 -2.44 40.27
C GLY A 414 -15.77 -1.96 39.23
N ARG A 415 -15.90 -2.57 38.04
CA ARG A 415 -16.98 -2.23 37.10
C ARG A 415 -17.66 -3.50 36.58
N GLN A 416 -18.99 -3.52 36.59
CA GLN A 416 -19.78 -4.45 35.79
C GLN A 416 -19.33 -4.32 34.34
N GLN A 417 -18.68 -5.36 33.83
CA GLN A 417 -18.27 -5.46 32.45
C GLN A 417 -19.53 -5.67 31.61
N SER A 418 -19.73 -4.91 30.55
CA SER A 418 -20.58 -5.38 29.45
C SER A 418 -19.87 -6.59 28.83
N GLU A 419 -20.60 -7.65 28.48
CA GLU A 419 -20.02 -8.88 27.89
C GLU A 419 -19.09 -8.59 26.70
N ASP A 420 -19.32 -7.49 25.97
CA ASP A 420 -18.58 -7.14 24.74
C ASP A 420 -17.31 -6.28 24.93
N TYR A 421 -16.91 -5.93 26.16
CA TYR A 421 -15.78 -5.01 26.38
C TYR A 421 -14.49 -5.71 26.86
N ASP A 422 -13.48 -5.77 25.98
CA ASP A 422 -12.11 -6.21 26.33
C ASP A 422 -11.17 -5.00 26.63
N PRO A 423 -10.67 -4.86 27.88
CA PRO A 423 -9.75 -3.80 28.26
C PRO A 423 -8.43 -3.79 27.49
N GLY A 424 -7.94 -4.94 27.02
CA GLY A 424 -6.70 -5.01 26.25
C GLY A 424 -6.87 -4.39 24.87
N THR A 425 -7.92 -4.81 24.17
CA THR A 425 -8.36 -4.19 22.90
C THR A 425 -8.62 -2.69 23.07
N ALA A 426 -9.25 -2.26 24.17
CA ALA A 426 -9.49 -0.83 24.40
C ALA A 426 -8.20 0.00 24.52
N HIS A 427 -7.18 -0.49 25.25
CA HIS A 427 -5.90 0.23 25.39
C HIS A 427 -5.15 0.37 24.06
N ILE A 428 -5.15 -0.68 23.24
CA ILE A 428 -4.54 -0.62 21.90
C ILE A 428 -5.31 0.36 21.01
N ASN A 429 -6.65 0.33 21.04
CA ASN A 429 -7.49 1.27 20.31
C ASN A 429 -7.23 2.73 20.72
N ASP A 430 -7.25 3.03 22.02
CA ASP A 430 -6.99 4.36 22.56
C ASP A 430 -5.62 4.88 22.10
N SER A 431 -4.61 4.01 22.04
CA SER A 431 -3.26 4.35 21.58
C SER A 431 -3.19 4.61 20.06
N LEU A 432 -4.03 3.94 19.26
CA LEU A 432 -4.14 4.16 17.81
C LEU A 432 -5.00 5.39 17.47
N ASP A 433 -5.92 5.80 18.33
CA ASP A 433 -6.90 6.86 18.05
C ASP A 433 -6.22 8.19 17.71
N GLN A 434 -5.14 8.56 18.41
CA GLN A 434 -4.42 9.81 18.11
C GLN A 434 -3.82 9.82 16.69
N LEU A 435 -3.26 8.68 16.27
CA LEU A 435 -2.69 8.51 14.95
C LEU A 435 -3.78 8.62 13.87
N PHE A 436 -4.85 7.83 14.01
CA PHE A 436 -5.93 7.79 13.02
C PHE A 436 -6.80 9.05 13.01
N ALA A 437 -6.95 9.75 14.14
CA ALA A 437 -7.58 11.08 14.16
C ALA A 437 -6.79 12.09 13.31
N THR A 438 -5.45 12.05 13.39
CA THR A 438 -4.59 12.92 12.59
C THR A 438 -4.65 12.57 11.11
N ILE A 439 -4.64 11.27 10.78
CA ILE A 439 -4.85 10.76 9.41
C ILE A 439 -6.19 11.26 8.86
N LYS A 440 -7.27 11.08 9.60
CA LYS A 440 -8.61 11.51 9.19
C LYS A 440 -8.69 13.01 8.92
N LEU A 441 -8.03 13.81 9.75
CA LEU A 441 -8.06 15.26 9.63
C LEU A 441 -7.23 15.78 8.43
N LYS A 442 -6.09 15.15 8.15
CA LYS A 442 -5.09 15.75 7.26
C LYS A 442 -4.73 14.95 5.99
N LEU A 443 -4.90 13.62 6.01
CA LEU A 443 -4.57 12.74 4.88
C LEU A 443 -5.78 12.34 4.05
N VAL A 444 -7.00 12.50 4.57
CA VAL A 444 -8.21 12.26 3.79
C VAL A 444 -8.23 13.22 2.61
N THR A 445 -8.29 12.65 1.42
CA THR A 445 -8.39 13.38 0.17
C THR A 445 -9.73 14.10 0.09
N ALA A 446 -9.73 15.24 -0.61
CA ALA A 446 -10.92 16.06 -0.79
C ALA A 446 -11.30 16.13 -2.27
N ASP A 447 -12.53 16.53 -2.55
CA ASP A 447 -12.98 16.77 -3.92
C ASP A 447 -12.09 17.82 -4.59
N MET A 448 -11.83 17.61 -5.88
CA MET A 448 -11.09 18.58 -6.67
C MET A 448 -11.88 19.90 -6.71
N PRO A 449 -11.27 21.04 -6.36
CA PRO A 449 -11.93 22.33 -6.45
C PRO A 449 -12.18 22.67 -7.93
N GLU A 450 -13.17 23.53 -8.17
CA GLU A 450 -13.31 24.15 -9.49
C GLU A 450 -12.06 24.99 -9.78
N LEU A 451 -11.38 24.66 -10.86
CA LEU A 451 -10.14 25.32 -11.27
C LEU A 451 -10.46 26.41 -12.29
N SER A 452 -9.84 27.57 -12.13
CA SER A 452 -9.76 28.56 -13.21
C SER A 452 -8.74 28.12 -14.25
N GLU A 453 -8.91 28.54 -15.51
CA GLU A 453 -7.95 28.29 -16.61
C GLU A 453 -6.52 28.65 -16.21
N LYS A 454 -6.30 29.83 -15.60
CA LYS A 454 -4.97 30.26 -15.13
C LYS A 454 -4.34 29.33 -14.08
N ALA A 455 -5.16 28.76 -13.19
CA ALA A 455 -4.67 27.82 -12.19
C ALA A 455 -4.27 26.48 -12.84
N ALA A 456 -5.05 26.04 -13.83
CA ALA A 456 -4.73 24.87 -14.63
C ALA A 456 -3.45 25.08 -15.45
N GLU A 457 -3.31 26.22 -16.14
CA GLU A 457 -2.10 26.58 -16.89
C GLU A 457 -0.84 26.54 -16.02
N TYR A 458 -0.89 27.16 -14.83
CA TYR A 458 0.24 27.14 -13.88
C TYR A 458 0.62 25.72 -13.47
N ARG A 459 -0.38 24.86 -13.22
CA ARG A 459 -0.14 23.47 -12.83
C ARG A 459 0.39 22.65 -14.00
N VAL A 460 -0.17 22.81 -15.20
CA VAL A 460 0.35 22.18 -16.43
C VAL A 460 1.79 22.60 -16.67
N SER A 461 2.15 23.87 -16.51
CA SER A 461 3.54 24.31 -16.63
C SER A 461 4.48 23.57 -15.67
N LYS A 462 4.05 23.30 -14.43
CA LYS A 462 4.82 22.47 -13.48
C LYS A 462 4.90 21.01 -13.92
N LEU A 463 3.82 20.48 -14.50
CA LEU A 463 3.82 19.13 -15.07
C LEU A 463 4.72 19.03 -16.29
N LEU A 464 4.97 20.10 -17.06
CA LEU A 464 5.92 20.06 -18.18
C LEU A 464 7.37 20.00 -17.71
N SER A 465 7.70 20.70 -16.61
CA SER A 465 9.03 20.72 -16.01
C SER A 465 9.24 19.67 -14.90
N GLY A 466 8.32 18.71 -14.78
CA GLY A 466 8.33 17.74 -13.69
C GLY A 466 9.43 16.68 -13.79
N ASP A 467 9.47 15.81 -12.79
CA ASP A 467 10.40 14.67 -12.72
C ASP A 467 10.25 13.74 -13.94
N PRO A 468 11.34 13.39 -14.65
CA PRO A 468 11.30 12.40 -15.71
C PRO A 468 10.84 11.01 -15.26
N GLY A 469 11.01 10.61 -14.00
CA GLY A 469 10.56 9.28 -13.52
C GLY A 469 9.06 9.13 -13.28
N GLN A 470 8.25 10.16 -13.59
CA GLN A 470 6.80 10.18 -13.35
C GLN A 470 6.02 10.50 -14.64
N VAL A 471 6.53 10.06 -15.80
CA VAL A 471 5.93 10.35 -17.13
C VAL A 471 4.43 10.03 -17.16
N LEU A 472 4.06 8.78 -16.88
CA LEU A 472 2.67 8.31 -17.00
C LEU A 472 1.72 9.04 -16.05
N GLU A 473 2.15 9.30 -14.81
CA GLU A 473 1.36 10.05 -13.82
C GLU A 473 1.10 11.49 -14.29
N ARG A 474 2.12 12.16 -14.85
CA ARG A 474 1.99 13.50 -15.40
C ARG A 474 1.03 13.53 -16.60
N LEU A 475 1.17 12.57 -17.53
CA LEU A 475 0.31 12.45 -18.70
C LEU A 475 -1.16 12.17 -18.32
N ALA A 476 -1.39 11.36 -17.29
CA ALA A 476 -2.70 11.12 -16.71
C ALA A 476 -3.31 12.42 -16.14
N GLU A 477 -2.52 13.23 -15.41
CA GLU A 477 -3.00 14.52 -14.87
C GLU A 477 -3.36 15.50 -15.99
N ILE A 478 -2.61 15.54 -17.10
CA ILE A 478 -2.96 16.31 -18.30
C ILE A 478 -4.33 15.89 -18.84
N ARG A 479 -4.61 14.58 -18.97
CA ARG A 479 -5.93 14.08 -19.40
C ARG A 479 -7.04 14.45 -18.43
N ALA A 480 -6.76 14.49 -17.13
CA ALA A 480 -7.72 14.94 -16.14
C ALA A 480 -8.06 16.44 -16.22
N TYR A 481 -7.19 17.26 -16.82
CA TYR A 481 -7.53 18.65 -17.14
C TYR A 481 -8.28 18.77 -18.47
N GLN A 482 -7.97 17.93 -19.45
CA GLN A 482 -8.75 17.82 -20.68
C GLN A 482 -10.21 17.45 -20.39
N SER A 483 -10.46 16.45 -19.53
CA SER A 483 -11.82 16.01 -19.20
C SER A 483 -12.66 17.07 -18.48
N ARG A 484 -12.00 18.05 -17.85
CA ARG A 484 -12.65 19.22 -17.22
C ARG A 484 -12.82 20.40 -18.16
N GLY A 485 -12.45 20.27 -19.44
CA GLY A 485 -12.52 21.34 -20.44
C GLY A 485 -11.51 22.46 -20.20
N LEU A 486 -10.46 22.21 -19.40
CA LEU A 486 -9.42 23.20 -19.09
C LEU A 486 -8.29 23.20 -20.13
N LEU A 487 -8.20 22.14 -20.92
CA LEU A 487 -7.25 21.98 -22.02
C LEU A 487 -8.00 21.50 -23.26
N ASN A 488 -7.63 22.04 -24.42
CA ASN A 488 -8.08 21.53 -25.72
C ASN A 488 -7.14 20.42 -26.22
N GLU A 489 -7.50 19.77 -27.32
CA GLU A 489 -6.74 18.67 -27.91
C GLU A 489 -5.33 19.10 -28.35
N ASP A 490 -5.16 20.30 -28.89
CA ASP A 490 -3.84 20.82 -29.32
C ASP A 490 -2.90 21.02 -28.13
N ASP A 491 -3.41 21.51 -27.01
CA ASP A 491 -2.64 21.74 -25.79
C ASP A 491 -2.22 20.41 -25.14
N VAL A 492 -3.10 19.41 -25.19
CA VAL A 492 -2.77 18.04 -24.77
C VAL A 492 -1.69 17.44 -25.68
N ALA A 493 -1.82 17.57 -27.00
CA ALA A 493 -0.82 17.06 -27.95
C ALA A 493 0.57 17.67 -27.72
N LYS A 494 0.64 19.00 -27.50
CA LYS A 494 1.89 19.68 -27.14
C LYS A 494 2.45 19.19 -25.82
N ALA A 495 1.60 19.04 -24.79
CA ALA A 495 2.04 18.57 -23.49
C ALA A 495 2.62 17.14 -23.57
N TYR A 496 1.96 16.23 -24.29
CA TYR A 496 2.45 14.87 -24.51
C TYR A 496 3.79 14.86 -25.26
N GLN A 497 3.92 15.69 -26.30
CA GLN A 497 5.17 15.82 -27.05
C GLN A 497 6.31 16.37 -26.18
N ILE A 498 6.04 17.33 -25.29
CA ILE A 498 7.06 17.91 -24.41
C ILE A 498 7.49 16.91 -23.33
N ILE A 499 6.54 16.19 -22.74
CA ILE A 499 6.78 15.28 -21.61
C ILE A 499 7.45 13.98 -22.07
N ALA A 500 6.96 13.38 -23.16
CA ALA A 500 7.35 12.03 -23.58
C ALA A 500 7.83 11.96 -25.05
N GLY A 501 7.98 13.08 -25.75
CA GLY A 501 8.46 13.11 -27.13
C GLY A 501 7.53 12.38 -28.09
N ASN A 502 8.13 11.58 -28.99
CA ASN A 502 7.38 10.77 -29.96
C ASN A 502 6.53 9.71 -29.28
N ASP A 503 7.03 9.11 -28.19
CA ASP A 503 6.31 8.10 -27.42
C ASP A 503 4.99 8.68 -26.87
N GLY A 504 5.00 9.95 -26.43
CA GLY A 504 3.77 10.66 -26.05
C GLY A 504 2.77 10.81 -27.20
N LEU A 505 3.23 11.16 -28.41
CA LEU A 505 2.33 11.25 -29.56
C LEU A 505 1.76 9.89 -29.98
N THR A 506 2.56 8.82 -29.85
CA THR A 506 2.09 7.45 -30.04
C THR A 506 1.00 7.08 -29.04
N LEU A 507 1.13 7.48 -27.77
CA LEU A 507 0.07 7.26 -26.77
C LEU A 507 -1.25 7.97 -27.13
N LEU A 508 -1.19 9.10 -27.82
CA LEU A 508 -2.39 9.84 -28.25
C LEU A 508 -3.03 9.26 -29.51
N TYR A 509 -2.23 9.00 -30.55
CA TYR A 509 -2.72 8.78 -31.92
C TYR A 509 -2.32 7.42 -32.52
N GLY A 510 -1.47 6.64 -31.84
CA GLY A 510 -1.04 5.33 -32.30
C GLY A 510 -2.16 4.30 -32.28
N SER A 511 -1.92 3.16 -32.95
CA SER A 511 -2.75 1.96 -32.78
C SER A 511 -2.66 1.45 -31.34
N ASP A 512 -3.65 0.66 -30.91
CA ASP A 512 -3.66 0.11 -29.55
C ASP A 512 -2.39 -0.72 -29.28
N GLU A 513 -1.94 -1.52 -30.24
CA GLU A 513 -0.67 -2.27 -30.16
C GLU A 513 0.55 -1.35 -29.92
N ALA A 514 0.66 -0.25 -30.67
CA ALA A 514 1.76 0.69 -30.52
C ALA A 514 1.71 1.44 -29.17
N LYS A 515 0.51 1.73 -28.65
CA LYS A 515 0.35 2.29 -27.30
C LYS A 515 0.86 1.31 -26.25
N MET A 516 0.49 0.03 -26.35
CA MET A 516 0.93 -1.00 -25.42
C MET A 516 2.44 -1.18 -25.40
N GLU A 517 3.09 -1.19 -26.57
CA GLU A 517 4.56 -1.27 -26.66
C GLU A 517 5.24 -0.09 -25.96
N VAL A 518 4.73 1.14 -26.17
CA VAL A 518 5.25 2.34 -25.51
C VAL A 518 5.04 2.28 -24.00
N VAL A 519 3.86 1.85 -23.54
CA VAL A 519 3.59 1.71 -22.10
C VAL A 519 4.55 0.71 -21.47
N GLN A 520 4.75 -0.46 -22.09
CA GLN A 520 5.66 -1.48 -21.57
C GLN A 520 7.09 -0.94 -21.47
N LYS A 521 7.56 -0.27 -22.51
CA LYS A 521 8.87 0.41 -22.51
C LYS A 521 8.99 1.43 -21.38
N MET A 522 7.94 2.21 -21.10
CA MET A 522 7.96 3.19 -20.00
C MET A 522 7.94 2.53 -18.62
N ILE A 523 7.35 1.34 -18.48
CA ILE A 523 7.35 0.61 -17.22
C ILE A 523 8.74 0.02 -16.92
N ASP A 524 9.45 -0.45 -17.95
CA ASP A 524 10.75 -1.15 -17.83
C ASP A 524 11.96 -0.21 -17.67
N VAL A 525 11.83 1.07 -18.05
CA VAL A 525 12.92 2.08 -18.02
C VAL A 525 13.09 2.75 -16.64
N ASP A 526 12.10 2.60 -15.76
CA ASP A 526 12.03 3.14 -14.39
C ASP A 526 12.13 2.03 -13.35
#